data_AF-A0A4S8RZN6-F1
#
_entry.id   AF-A0A4S8RZN6-F1
#
_cell.length_a   1.000
_cell.length_b   1.000
_cell.length_c   1.000
_cell.angle_alpha   90.00
_cell.angle_beta   90.00
_cell.angle_gamma   90.00
#
_symmetry.space_group_name_H-M   'P 1'
#
loop_
_entity.id
_entity.type
_entity.pdbx_description
1 polymer ?
#
loop_
_entity_poly.entity_id
_entity_poly.type
_entity_poly.pdbx_seq_one_letter_code
_entity_poly.pdbx_strand_id
1 'polypeptide(L)'
;MAARGFSEFVLFDTSQYNNNHVQTLNTWQAFCNDTTVWQRNDKGHYYALECDDPSTCKLARQAADQRNARSNAEERLGEHTDALVELMRYNKEIREQQEEIKRNREELEIRAARKEAAQKGLATKRRNKEKRDEQKRLTEHICAELESLKGHDEQQNERLAGLQRDVLRAAKKKEKEKIAKKNQLVSRICDALDNLKVLDEKNKERFKRI
;
A
#
# COMPACT_ATOMS: atom_id res chain seq x y z
N MET A 1 -5.99 -72.60 -17.41
CA MET A 1 -5.27 -72.68 -16.12
C MET A 1 -4.57 -71.37 -15.84
N ALA A 2 -5.05 -70.63 -14.83
CA ALA A 2 -4.27 -69.75 -13.96
C ALA A 2 -5.26 -69.25 -12.90
N ALA A 3 -5.18 -69.82 -11.70
CA ALA A 3 -6.00 -69.47 -10.56
C ALA A 3 -5.75 -68.01 -10.19
N ARG A 4 -6.81 -67.19 -10.21
CA ARG A 4 -6.78 -65.88 -9.58
C ARG A 4 -6.71 -66.13 -8.08
N GLY A 5 -5.54 -65.88 -7.51
CA GLY A 5 -5.31 -65.91 -6.08
C GLY A 5 -6.40 -65.10 -5.40
N PHE A 6 -7.19 -65.80 -4.59
CA PHE A 6 -8.06 -65.16 -3.63
C PHE A 6 -7.18 -64.21 -2.82
N SER A 7 -7.48 -62.91 -2.93
CA SER A 7 -7.01 -61.93 -1.96
C SER A 7 -7.32 -62.51 -0.60
N GLU A 8 -6.29 -62.74 0.19
CA GLU A 8 -6.39 -63.13 1.58
C GLU A 8 -7.12 -62.00 2.30
N PHE A 9 -8.45 -62.06 2.24
CA PHE A 9 -9.31 -61.29 3.11
C PHE A 9 -9.00 -61.89 4.46
N VAL A 10 -8.08 -61.26 5.18
CA VAL A 10 -7.81 -61.57 6.58
C VAL A 10 -9.11 -61.22 7.30
N LEU A 11 -10.05 -62.16 7.28
CA LEU A 11 -11.11 -62.25 8.26
C LEU A 11 -10.37 -62.22 9.58
N PHE A 12 -10.47 -61.07 10.26
CA PHE A 12 -9.96 -60.92 11.61
C PHE A 12 -10.47 -62.13 12.40
N ASP A 13 -9.54 -63.01 12.79
CA ASP A 13 -9.86 -64.19 13.57
C ASP A 13 -10.29 -63.73 14.96
N THR A 14 -11.59 -63.45 15.11
CA THR A 14 -12.19 -63.03 16.37
C THR A 14 -12.26 -64.18 17.38
N SER A 15 -11.94 -65.43 16.99
CA SER A 15 -12.00 -66.58 17.89
C SER A 15 -10.85 -66.64 18.90
N GLN A 16 -9.71 -66.01 18.58
CA GLN A 16 -8.55 -65.91 19.51
C GLN A 16 -8.65 -64.73 20.47
N TYR A 17 -9.61 -63.86 20.22
CA TYR A 17 -9.87 -62.65 20.95
C TYR A 17 -11.17 -62.85 21.70
N ASN A 18 -11.08 -63.36 22.92
CA ASN A 18 -12.15 -63.29 23.91
C ASN A 18 -12.31 -61.80 24.34
N ASN A 19 -12.54 -60.93 23.35
CA ASN A 19 -12.46 -59.50 23.44
C ASN A 19 -13.82 -59.00 23.87
N ASN A 20 -13.86 -58.40 25.06
CA ASN A 20 -14.96 -57.55 25.42
C ASN A 20 -15.17 -56.48 24.32
N HIS A 21 -16.42 -56.22 23.93
CA HIS A 21 -16.78 -55.22 22.92
C HIS A 21 -16.09 -53.86 23.06
N VAL A 22 -15.78 -53.42 24.29
CA VAL A 22 -15.02 -52.18 24.55
C VAL A 22 -13.66 -52.21 23.85
N GLN A 23 -12.96 -53.34 23.88
CA GLN A 23 -11.66 -53.51 23.22
C GLN A 23 -11.80 -53.48 21.70
N THR A 24 -12.87 -54.05 21.16
CA THR A 24 -13.19 -53.95 19.72
C THR A 24 -13.43 -52.50 19.33
N LEU A 25 -14.31 -51.79 20.05
CA LEU A 25 -14.58 -50.37 19.80
C LEU A 25 -13.32 -49.51 19.92
N ASN A 26 -12.48 -49.73 20.93
CA ASN A 26 -11.23 -48.99 21.11
C ASN A 26 -10.18 -49.31 20.05
N THR A 27 -10.12 -50.55 19.57
CA THR A 27 -9.22 -50.94 18.47
C THR A 27 -9.63 -50.26 17.17
N TRP A 28 -10.94 -50.27 16.86
CA TRP A 28 -11.49 -49.53 15.72
C TRP A 28 -11.30 -48.03 15.87
N GLN A 29 -11.58 -47.48 17.06
CA GLN A 29 -11.43 -46.07 17.32
C GLN A 29 -9.99 -45.61 17.16
N ALA A 30 -9.00 -46.41 17.59
CA ALA A 30 -7.58 -46.11 17.41
C ALA A 30 -7.14 -46.00 15.94
N PHE A 31 -7.86 -46.65 15.02
CA PHE A 31 -7.66 -46.46 13.59
C PHE A 31 -8.32 -45.17 13.07
N CYS A 32 -9.47 -44.78 13.63
CA CYS A 32 -10.22 -43.60 13.21
C CYS A 32 -9.69 -42.28 13.79
N ASN A 33 -9.35 -42.25 15.08
CA ASN A 33 -8.72 -41.12 15.75
C ASN A 33 -7.91 -41.58 16.98
N ASP A 34 -7.03 -40.74 17.48
CA ASP A 34 -6.16 -41.03 18.62
C ASP A 34 -6.62 -40.36 19.92
N THR A 35 -7.78 -39.70 19.91
CA THR A 35 -8.29 -38.90 21.04
C THR A 35 -9.58 -39.41 21.67
N THR A 36 -10.24 -40.42 21.11
CA THR A 36 -11.50 -40.97 21.69
C THR A 36 -11.29 -42.33 22.36
N VAL A 37 -11.88 -42.54 23.53
CA VAL A 37 -11.94 -43.82 24.24
C VAL A 37 -13.39 -44.26 24.40
N TRP A 38 -13.69 -45.51 24.08
CA TRP A 38 -14.96 -46.14 24.38
C TRP A 38 -14.91 -46.85 25.73
N GLN A 39 -15.99 -46.70 26.50
CA GLN A 39 -16.18 -47.41 27.77
C GLN A 39 -17.60 -47.98 27.84
N ARG A 40 -17.78 -49.01 28.68
CA ARG A 40 -19.10 -49.57 29.03
C ARG A 40 -19.42 -49.17 30.47
N ASN A 41 -20.62 -48.70 30.72
CA ASN A 41 -21.09 -48.39 32.07
C ASN A 41 -21.71 -49.61 32.76
N ASP A 42 -22.02 -49.49 34.05
CA ASP A 42 -22.63 -50.56 34.85
C ASP A 42 -24.04 -50.95 34.39
N LYS A 43 -24.66 -50.15 33.51
CA LYS A 43 -25.96 -50.43 32.87
C LYS A 43 -25.82 -51.14 31.53
N GLY A 44 -24.58 -51.41 31.08
CA GLY A 44 -24.28 -52.09 29.83
C GLY A 44 -24.21 -51.19 28.59
N HIS A 45 -24.39 -49.87 28.73
CA HIS A 45 -24.31 -48.93 27.61
C HIS A 45 -22.87 -48.52 27.30
N TYR A 46 -22.59 -48.35 26.01
CA TYR A 46 -21.31 -47.86 25.50
C TYR A 46 -21.36 -46.35 25.31
N TYR A 47 -20.27 -45.67 25.67
CA TYR A 47 -20.14 -44.23 25.48
C TYR A 47 -18.71 -43.86 25.15
N ALA A 48 -18.55 -42.78 24.38
CA ALA A 48 -17.28 -42.21 23.99
C ALA A 48 -16.84 -41.13 25.00
N LEU A 49 -15.55 -41.09 25.28
CA LEU A 49 -14.89 -40.05 26.05
C LEU A 49 -13.76 -39.45 25.21
N GLU A 50 -13.75 -38.14 25.12
CA GLU A 50 -12.69 -37.40 24.43
C GLU A 50 -11.55 -37.09 25.41
N CYS A 51 -10.33 -37.27 24.93
CA CYS A 51 -9.10 -37.00 25.65
C CYS A 51 -8.34 -35.89 24.91
N ASP A 52 -7.81 -34.93 25.67
CA ASP A 52 -7.07 -33.79 25.11
C ASP A 52 -5.73 -34.20 24.49
N ASP A 53 -5.14 -35.32 24.96
CA ASP A 53 -3.82 -35.79 24.56
C ASP A 53 -3.86 -37.24 24.05
N PRO A 54 -3.29 -37.53 22.85
CA PRO A 54 -3.24 -38.88 22.28
C PRO A 54 -2.54 -39.93 23.14
N SER A 55 -1.49 -39.55 23.87
CA SER A 55 -0.74 -40.50 24.71
C SER A 55 -1.58 -40.93 25.92
N THR A 56 -2.26 -39.96 26.53
CA THR A 56 -3.23 -40.16 27.61
C THR A 56 -4.41 -41.00 27.14
N CYS A 57 -4.91 -40.73 25.93
CA CYS A 57 -5.99 -41.51 25.32
C CYS A 57 -5.58 -42.98 25.11
N LYS A 58 -4.37 -43.23 24.59
CA LYS A 58 -3.85 -44.59 24.40
C LYS A 58 -3.79 -45.37 25.71
N LEU A 59 -3.30 -44.76 26.79
CA LEU A 59 -3.27 -45.37 28.12
C LEU A 59 -4.68 -45.61 28.67
N ALA A 60 -5.60 -44.66 28.45
CA ALA A 60 -7.00 -44.79 28.86
C ALA A 60 -7.73 -45.91 28.11
N ARG A 61 -7.46 -46.12 26.82
CA ARG A 61 -7.96 -47.30 26.07
C ARG A 61 -7.47 -48.61 26.67
N GLN A 62 -6.16 -48.72 26.91
CA GLN A 62 -5.58 -49.92 27.52
C GLN A 62 -6.19 -50.21 28.90
N ALA A 63 -6.40 -49.17 29.72
CA ALA A 63 -7.06 -49.30 31.02
C ALA A 63 -8.55 -49.69 30.89
N ALA A 64 -9.26 -49.12 29.93
CA ALA A 64 -10.66 -49.46 29.64
C ALA A 64 -10.80 -50.92 29.20
N ASP A 65 -9.92 -51.38 28.32
CA ASP A 65 -9.90 -52.76 27.81
C ASP A 65 -9.62 -53.74 28.96
N GLN A 66 -8.64 -53.44 29.83
CA GLN A 66 -8.31 -54.27 30.99
C GLN A 66 -9.43 -54.36 32.03
N ARG A 67 -10.14 -53.25 32.31
CA ARG A 67 -11.30 -53.25 33.24
C ARG A 67 -12.43 -54.13 32.73
N ASN A 68 -12.63 -54.12 31.42
CA ASN A 68 -13.73 -54.78 30.75
C ASN A 68 -13.43 -56.26 30.43
N ALA A 69 -12.16 -56.65 30.35
CA ALA A 69 -11.74 -58.05 30.15
C ALA A 69 -12.24 -59.06 31.20
N ARG A 70 -12.76 -58.61 32.37
CA ARG A 70 -13.26 -59.47 33.46
C ARG A 70 -14.79 -59.62 33.51
N SER A 71 -15.52 -59.00 32.59
CA SER A 71 -16.99 -59.01 32.62
C SER A 71 -17.53 -60.28 31.97
N ASN A 72 -17.86 -61.30 32.77
CA ASN A 72 -18.52 -62.54 32.34
C ASN A 72 -20.03 -62.38 32.11
N ALA A 73 -20.48 -61.20 31.67
CA ALA A 73 -21.90 -60.98 31.40
C ALA A 73 -22.28 -61.69 30.09
N GLU A 74 -23.32 -62.53 30.13
CA GLU A 74 -23.90 -63.17 28.94
C GLU A 74 -24.17 -62.13 27.84
N GLU A 75 -23.29 -62.11 26.85
CA GLU A 75 -23.21 -61.07 25.84
C GLU A 75 -24.28 -61.32 24.79
N ARG A 76 -25.22 -60.37 24.64
CA ARG A 76 -26.28 -60.46 23.64
C ARG A 76 -25.81 -59.85 22.33
N LEU A 77 -25.93 -60.58 21.23
CA LEU A 77 -25.57 -60.14 19.86
C LEU A 77 -26.17 -58.77 19.45
N GLY A 78 -27.33 -58.40 20.02
CA GLY A 78 -27.95 -57.08 19.82
C GLY A 78 -27.11 -55.91 20.35
N GLU A 79 -26.47 -56.06 21.51
CA GLU A 79 -25.66 -55.00 22.13
C GLU A 79 -24.41 -54.67 21.30
N HIS A 80 -23.88 -55.66 20.56
CA HIS A 80 -22.75 -55.47 19.64
C HIS A 80 -23.15 -54.60 18.43
N THR A 81 -24.30 -54.93 17.85
CA THR A 81 -24.81 -54.20 16.68
C THR A 81 -25.08 -52.74 17.02
N ASP A 82 -25.71 -52.48 18.18
CA ASP A 82 -26.01 -51.13 18.65
C ASP A 82 -24.73 -50.33 18.91
N ALA A 83 -23.71 -50.93 19.53
CA ALA A 83 -22.44 -50.28 19.80
C ALA A 83 -21.67 -49.88 18.52
N LEU A 84 -21.70 -50.73 17.49
CA LEU A 84 -21.10 -50.42 16.20
C LEU A 84 -21.84 -49.29 15.48
N VAL A 85 -23.18 -49.27 15.54
CA VAL A 85 -24.00 -48.19 14.97
C VAL A 85 -23.65 -46.86 15.64
N GLU A 86 -23.51 -46.83 16.97
CA GLU A 86 -23.11 -45.63 17.70
C GLU A 86 -21.69 -45.18 17.34
N LEU A 87 -20.74 -46.10 17.19
CA LEU A 87 -19.38 -45.79 16.73
C LEU A 87 -19.38 -45.16 15.33
N MET A 88 -20.14 -45.73 14.40
CA MET A 88 -20.27 -45.19 13.05
C MET A 88 -20.91 -43.80 13.05
N ARG A 89 -21.92 -43.57 13.89
CA ARG A 89 -22.58 -42.27 14.04
C ARG A 89 -21.61 -41.22 14.59
N TYR A 90 -20.92 -41.54 15.69
CA TYR A 90 -19.95 -40.64 16.32
C TYR A 90 -18.80 -40.27 15.36
N ASN A 91 -18.23 -41.26 14.66
CA ASN A 91 -17.15 -41.00 13.69
C ASN A 91 -17.62 -40.20 12.46
N LYS A 92 -18.92 -40.21 12.15
CA LYS A 92 -19.50 -39.33 11.14
C LYS A 92 -19.57 -37.89 11.66
N GLU A 93 -20.11 -37.69 12.86
CA GLU A 93 -20.23 -36.36 13.50
C GLU A 93 -18.86 -35.68 13.65
N ILE A 94 -17.83 -36.41 14.09
CA ILE A 94 -16.47 -35.87 14.21
C ILE A 94 -15.91 -35.39 12.88
N ARG A 95 -16.12 -36.15 11.78
CA ARG A 95 -15.67 -35.74 10.45
C ARG A 95 -16.37 -34.46 9.98
N GLU A 96 -17.68 -34.37 10.20
CA GLU A 96 -18.47 -33.18 9.84
C GLU A 96 -17.99 -31.93 10.61
N GLN A 97 -17.72 -32.06 11.91
CA GLN A 97 -17.16 -30.99 12.73
C GLN A 97 -15.76 -30.55 12.26
N GLN A 98 -14.89 -31.50 11.92
CA GLN A 98 -13.55 -31.20 11.42
C GLN A 98 -13.61 -30.45 10.07
N GLU A 99 -14.49 -30.84 9.16
CA GLU A 99 -14.70 -30.13 7.91
C GLU A 99 -15.26 -28.73 8.13
N GLU A 100 -16.18 -28.55 9.07
CA GLU A 100 -16.73 -27.25 9.42
C GLU A 100 -15.67 -26.32 10.02
N ILE A 101 -14.87 -26.81 10.96
CA ILE A 101 -13.73 -26.05 11.53
C ILE A 101 -12.76 -25.63 10.42
N LYS A 102 -12.45 -26.53 9.50
CA LYS A 102 -11.59 -26.23 8.35
C LYS A 102 -12.18 -25.14 7.47
N ARG A 103 -13.45 -25.24 7.08
CA ARG A 103 -14.16 -24.22 6.28
C ARG A 103 -14.17 -22.86 6.99
N ASN A 104 -14.49 -22.85 8.29
CA ASN A 104 -14.52 -21.63 9.09
C ASN A 104 -13.14 -20.97 9.17
N ARG A 105 -12.07 -21.76 9.32
CA ARG A 105 -10.70 -21.26 9.32
C ARG A 105 -10.31 -20.65 7.97
N GLU A 106 -10.59 -21.35 6.88
CA GLU A 106 -10.35 -20.84 5.52
C GLU A 106 -11.13 -19.54 5.26
N GLU A 107 -12.39 -19.46 5.68
CA GLU A 107 -13.20 -18.25 5.54
C GLU A 107 -12.62 -17.06 6.35
N LEU A 108 -12.16 -17.31 7.58
CA LEU A 108 -11.50 -16.30 8.40
C LEU A 108 -10.21 -15.79 7.75
N GLU A 109 -9.38 -16.67 7.19
CA GLU A 109 -8.16 -16.32 6.48
C GLU A 109 -8.46 -15.49 5.23
N ILE A 110 -9.46 -15.88 4.44
CA ILE A 110 -9.92 -15.11 3.27
C ILE A 110 -10.43 -13.72 3.69
N ARG A 111 -11.22 -13.64 4.76
CA ARG A 111 -11.77 -12.38 5.27
C ARG A 111 -10.66 -11.45 5.76
N ALA A 112 -9.66 -11.99 6.45
CA ALA A 112 -8.48 -11.25 6.90
C ALA A 112 -7.67 -10.72 5.71
N ALA A 113 -7.38 -11.57 4.72
CA ALA A 113 -6.65 -11.18 3.50
C ALA A 113 -7.38 -10.08 2.72
N ARG A 114 -8.71 -10.17 2.59
CA ARG A 114 -9.53 -9.12 1.95
C ARG A 114 -9.45 -7.79 2.70
N LYS A 115 -9.51 -7.82 4.04
CA LYS A 115 -9.39 -6.63 4.88
C LYS A 115 -8.01 -5.98 4.72
N GLU A 116 -6.95 -6.77 4.70
CA GLU A 116 -5.58 -6.29 4.48
C GLU A 116 -5.41 -5.67 3.09
N ALA A 117 -5.91 -6.35 2.04
CA ALA A 117 -5.86 -5.83 0.67
C ALA A 117 -6.61 -4.50 0.53
N ALA A 118 -7.79 -4.37 1.15
CA ALA A 118 -8.56 -3.13 1.16
C ALA A 118 -7.79 -1.99 1.86
N GLN A 119 -7.14 -2.27 2.99
CA GLN A 119 -6.31 -1.30 3.70
C GLN A 119 -5.10 -0.85 2.87
N LYS A 120 -4.37 -1.79 2.25
CA LYS A 120 -3.26 -1.48 1.33
C LYS A 120 -3.72 -0.64 0.14
N GLY A 121 -4.88 -0.97 -0.43
CA GLY A 121 -5.50 -0.20 -1.51
C GLY A 121 -5.83 1.24 -1.09
N LEU A 122 -6.41 1.44 0.09
CA LEU A 122 -6.69 2.77 0.65
C LEU A 122 -5.42 3.58 0.92
N ALA A 123 -4.39 2.95 1.51
CA ALA A 123 -3.10 3.59 1.77
C ALA A 123 -2.44 4.07 0.47
N THR A 124 -2.47 3.24 -0.57
CA THR A 124 -1.92 3.58 -1.90
C THR A 124 -2.68 4.75 -2.53
N LYS A 125 -4.02 4.75 -2.45
CA LYS A 125 -4.85 5.87 -2.94
C LYS A 125 -4.52 7.18 -2.23
N ARG A 126 -4.36 7.16 -0.90
CA ARG A 126 -3.97 8.34 -0.12
C ARG A 126 -2.61 8.88 -0.54
N ARG A 127 -1.59 8.02 -0.60
CA ARG A 127 -0.24 8.39 -1.04
C ARG A 127 -0.24 9.00 -2.45
N ASN A 128 -1.01 8.43 -3.38
CA ASN A 128 -1.11 8.96 -4.74
C ASN A 128 -1.86 10.29 -4.80
N LYS A 129 -2.85 10.50 -3.93
CA LYS A 129 -3.52 11.80 -3.80
C LYS A 129 -2.53 12.85 -3.27
N GLU A 130 -1.81 12.57 -2.20
CA GLU A 130 -0.81 13.48 -1.63
C GLU A 130 0.25 13.87 -2.66
N LYS A 131 0.79 12.92 -3.44
CA LYS A 131 1.73 13.23 -4.53
C LYS A 131 1.16 14.17 -5.58
N ARG A 132 -0.11 14.00 -5.96
CA ARG A 132 -0.78 14.89 -6.93
C ARG A 132 -1.03 16.27 -6.35
N ASP A 133 -1.47 16.34 -5.09
CA ASP A 133 -1.72 17.60 -4.40
C ASP A 133 -0.40 18.38 -4.23
N GLU A 134 0.70 17.69 -3.91
CA GLU A 134 2.04 18.29 -3.83
C GLU A 134 2.54 18.80 -5.19
N GLN A 135 2.40 17.99 -6.24
CA GLN A 135 2.75 18.42 -7.59
C GLN A 135 1.95 19.64 -8.02
N LYS A 136 0.66 19.69 -7.67
CA LYS A 136 -0.19 20.86 -7.95
C LYS A 136 0.31 22.11 -7.23
N ARG A 137 0.64 22.00 -5.93
CA ARG A 137 1.21 23.11 -5.15
C ARG A 137 2.53 23.62 -5.72
N LEU A 138 3.42 22.72 -6.12
CA LEU A 138 4.70 23.10 -6.73
C LEU A 138 4.49 23.82 -8.05
N THR A 139 3.56 23.34 -8.90
CA THR A 139 3.22 24.03 -10.16
C THR A 139 2.65 25.42 -9.90
N GLU A 140 1.73 25.56 -8.95
CA GLU A 140 1.16 26.86 -8.59
C GLU A 140 2.23 27.84 -8.07
N HIS A 141 3.17 27.35 -7.26
CA HIS A 141 4.31 28.14 -6.78
C HIS A 141 5.21 28.61 -7.92
N ILE A 142 5.59 27.71 -8.83
CA ILE A 142 6.42 28.05 -10.00
C ILE A 142 5.71 29.08 -10.88
N CYS A 143 4.41 28.91 -11.13
CA CYS A 143 3.63 29.89 -11.89
C CYS A 143 3.64 31.27 -11.23
N ALA A 144 3.44 31.34 -9.91
CA ALA A 144 3.48 32.60 -9.18
C ALA A 144 4.86 33.28 -9.23
N GLU A 145 5.95 32.51 -9.10
CA GLU A 145 7.31 33.04 -9.26
C GLU A 145 7.57 33.57 -10.66
N LEU A 146 7.14 32.86 -11.69
CA LEU A 146 7.27 33.30 -13.09
C LEU A 146 6.50 34.59 -13.36
N GLU A 147 5.28 34.73 -12.83
CA GLU A 147 4.49 35.97 -12.94
C GLU A 147 5.18 37.14 -12.22
N SER A 148 5.77 36.90 -11.06
CA SER A 148 6.54 37.91 -10.32
C SER A 148 7.77 38.38 -11.10
N LEU A 149 8.53 37.45 -11.69
CA LEU A 149 9.70 37.76 -12.52
C LEU A 149 9.31 38.56 -13.76
N LYS A 150 8.21 38.18 -14.43
CA LYS A 150 7.70 38.92 -15.58
C LYS A 150 7.35 40.37 -15.20
N GLY A 151 6.69 40.59 -14.07
CA GLY A 151 6.38 41.94 -13.58
C GLY A 151 7.65 42.75 -13.27
N HIS A 152 8.70 42.10 -12.77
CA HIS A 152 10.00 42.74 -12.54
C HIS A 152 10.66 43.19 -13.85
N ASP A 153 10.67 42.32 -14.87
CA ASP A 153 11.23 42.63 -16.19
C ASP A 153 10.47 43.78 -16.87
N GLU A 154 9.14 43.80 -16.77
CA GLU A 154 8.31 44.90 -17.28
C GLU A 154 8.68 46.24 -16.60
N GLN A 155 8.84 46.24 -15.28
CA GLN A 155 9.25 47.44 -14.54
C GLN A 155 10.67 47.89 -14.89
N GLN A 156 11.61 46.95 -15.07
CA GLN A 156 12.97 47.27 -15.50
C GLN A 156 13.00 47.87 -16.91
N ASN A 157 12.23 47.32 -17.84
CA ASN A 157 12.12 47.84 -19.20
C ASN A 157 11.56 49.26 -19.23
N GLU A 158 10.54 49.56 -18.40
CA GLU A 158 10.00 50.91 -18.28
C GLU A 158 11.05 51.90 -17.74
N ARG A 159 11.82 51.50 -16.73
CA ARG A 159 12.93 52.31 -16.19
C ARG A 159 14.01 52.57 -17.25
N LEU A 160 14.39 51.55 -18.01
CA LEU A 160 15.34 51.67 -19.12
C LEU A 160 14.85 52.64 -20.19
N ALA A 161 13.57 52.56 -20.59
CA ALA A 161 12.97 53.47 -21.54
C ALA A 161 12.91 54.92 -21.01
N GLY A 162 12.66 55.11 -19.70
CA GLY A 162 12.78 56.39 -19.02
C GLY A 162 14.18 56.99 -19.13
N LEU A 163 15.20 56.23 -18.74
CA LEU A 163 16.61 56.65 -18.80
C LEU A 163 17.05 56.99 -20.22
N GLN A 164 16.66 56.20 -21.22
CA GLN A 164 16.97 56.51 -22.62
C GLN A 164 16.41 57.87 -23.07
N ARG A 165 15.17 58.18 -22.66
CA ARG A 165 14.55 59.49 -22.94
C ARG A 165 15.30 60.64 -22.26
N ASP A 166 15.71 60.45 -21.02
CA ASP A 166 16.45 61.48 -20.26
C ASP A 166 17.84 61.72 -20.83
N VAL A 167 18.56 60.67 -21.20
CA VAL A 167 19.86 60.76 -21.88
C VAL A 167 19.73 61.50 -23.21
N LEU A 168 18.73 61.15 -24.02
CA LEU A 168 18.48 61.83 -25.29
C LEU A 168 18.16 63.32 -25.09
N ARG A 169 17.33 63.65 -24.09
CA ARG A 169 16.97 65.04 -23.75
C ARG A 169 18.20 65.82 -23.30
N ALA A 170 19.04 65.26 -22.43
CA ALA A 170 20.26 65.87 -21.95
C ALA A 170 21.27 66.10 -23.10
N ALA A 171 21.42 65.12 -24.01
CA ALA A 171 22.26 65.24 -25.18
C ALA A 171 21.77 66.37 -26.12
N LYS A 172 20.47 66.41 -26.44
CA LYS A 172 19.87 67.47 -27.26
C LYS A 172 20.02 68.85 -26.63
N LYS A 173 19.85 68.96 -25.31
CA LYS A 173 20.02 70.23 -24.58
C LYS A 173 21.47 70.72 -24.68
N LYS A 174 22.44 69.84 -24.40
CA LYS A 174 23.87 70.17 -24.52
C LYS A 174 24.23 70.61 -25.95
N GLU A 175 23.69 69.95 -26.96
CA GLU A 175 23.96 70.30 -28.36
C GLU A 175 23.36 71.66 -28.73
N LYS A 176 22.11 71.92 -28.33
CA LYS A 176 21.47 73.24 -28.54
C LYS A 176 22.24 74.36 -27.84
N GLU A 177 22.69 74.14 -26.60
CA GLU A 177 23.51 75.12 -25.87
C GLU A 177 24.85 75.38 -26.56
N LYS A 178 25.52 74.34 -27.08
CA LYS A 178 26.76 74.50 -27.86
C LYS A 178 26.52 75.31 -29.13
N ILE A 179 25.46 75.00 -29.88
CA ILE A 179 25.11 75.74 -31.11
C ILE A 179 24.79 77.20 -30.78
N ALA A 180 23.99 77.46 -29.74
CA ALA A 180 23.66 78.81 -29.31
C ALA A 180 24.91 79.63 -28.95
N LYS A 181 25.85 79.04 -28.19
CA LYS A 181 27.13 79.67 -27.86
C LYS A 181 27.98 79.96 -29.10
N LYS A 182 28.06 79.02 -30.06
CA LYS A 182 28.75 79.22 -31.33
C LYS A 182 28.14 80.37 -32.14
N ASN A 183 26.81 80.38 -32.28
CA ASN A 183 26.11 81.43 -33.02
C ASN A 183 26.30 82.81 -32.38
N GLN A 184 26.27 82.89 -31.05
CA GLN A 184 26.56 84.13 -30.32
C GLN A 184 27.99 84.63 -30.58
N LEU A 185 28.98 83.73 -30.62
CA LEU A 185 30.36 84.09 -30.96
C LEU A 185 30.48 84.60 -32.39
N VAL A 186 29.85 83.92 -33.36
CA VAL A 186 29.84 84.33 -34.77
C VAL A 186 29.23 85.72 -34.91
N SER A 187 28.09 86.00 -34.26
CA SER A 187 27.48 87.34 -34.26
C SER A 187 28.46 88.42 -33.80
N ARG A 188 29.14 88.19 -32.67
CA ARG A 188 30.14 89.15 -32.13
C ARG A 188 31.30 89.40 -33.08
N ILE A 189 31.75 88.37 -33.81
CA ILE A 189 32.82 88.51 -34.81
C ILE A 189 32.32 89.33 -36.01
N CYS A 190 31.10 89.07 -36.50
CA CYS A 190 30.50 89.85 -37.57
C CYS A 190 30.37 91.33 -37.19
N ASP A 191 29.85 91.62 -35.99
CA ASP A 191 29.73 93.00 -35.48
C ASP A 191 31.10 93.70 -35.40
N ALA A 192 32.14 92.99 -34.96
CA ALA A 192 33.50 93.51 -34.92
C ALA A 192 34.08 93.78 -36.32
N LEU A 193 33.84 92.87 -37.28
CA LEU A 193 34.28 93.02 -38.66
C LEU A 193 33.59 94.20 -39.35
N ASP A 194 32.29 94.40 -39.11
CA ASP A 194 31.56 95.54 -39.68
C ASP A 194 32.04 96.87 -39.09
N ASN A 195 32.35 96.92 -37.79
CA ASN A 195 33.00 98.09 -37.18
C ASN A 195 34.38 98.38 -37.79
N LEU A 196 35.18 97.35 -38.06
CA LEU A 196 36.48 97.50 -38.73
C LEU A 196 36.34 98.02 -40.16
N LYS A 197 35.33 97.56 -40.93
CA LYS A 197 35.04 98.11 -42.26
C LYS A 197 34.68 99.59 -42.20
N VAL A 198 33.85 100.00 -41.25
CA VAL A 198 33.50 101.41 -41.06
C VAL A 198 34.74 102.26 -40.72
N LEU A 199 35.63 101.74 -39.89
CA LEU A 199 36.93 102.37 -39.59
C LEU A 199 37.82 102.47 -40.82
N ASP A 200 37.91 101.41 -41.63
CA ASP A 200 38.68 101.39 -42.87
C ASP A 200 38.17 102.43 -43.87
N GLU A 201 36.84 102.53 -44.07
CA GLU A 201 36.24 103.55 -44.93
C GLU A 201 36.47 104.98 -44.41
N LYS A 202 36.34 105.20 -43.09
CA LYS A 202 36.67 106.51 -42.48
C LYS A 202 38.14 106.87 -42.69
N ASN A 203 39.04 105.90 -42.61
CA ASN A 203 40.47 106.12 -42.83
C ASN A 203 40.77 106.44 -44.31
N LYS A 204 40.16 105.72 -45.27
CA LYS A 204 40.27 106.05 -46.70
C LYS A 204 39.84 107.47 -47.00
N GLU A 205 38.71 107.91 -46.44
CA GLU A 205 38.22 109.29 -46.59
C GLU A 205 39.17 110.33 -45.94
N ARG A 206 39.86 109.97 -44.85
CA ARG A 206 40.86 110.84 -44.23
C ARG A 206 42.12 111.00 -45.08
N PHE A 207 42.59 109.92 -45.69
CA PHE A 207 43.77 109.94 -46.57
C PHE A 207 43.54 110.67 -47.90
N LYS A 208 42.29 110.76 -48.38
CA LYS A 208 41.95 111.56 -49.58
C LYS A 208 41.95 113.08 -49.34
N ARG A 209 42.00 113.54 -48.08
CA ARG A 209 41.98 114.97 -47.70
C ARG A 209 43.35 115.54 -47.33
N ILE A 210 44.41 114.74 -47.46
CA ILE A 210 45.82 115.12 -47.31
C ILE A 210 46.42 115.13 -48.71
#